data_AF-A0A955CSX2-F1
#
_entry.id   AF-A0A955CSX2-F1
#
_cell.length_a   1.000
_cell.length_b   1.000
_cell.length_c   1.000
_cell.angle_alpha   90.00
_cell.angle_beta   90.00
_cell.angle_gamma   90.00
#
_symmetry.space_group_name_H-M   'P 1'
#
loop_
_entity.id
_entity.type
_entity.pdbx_description
1 polymer ?
#
loop_
_entity_poly.entity_id
_entity_poly.type
_entity_poly.pdbx_seq_one_letter_code
_entity_poly.pdbx_strand_id
1 'polypeptide(L)'
;MNKRASIVGLLLPAAAALAQPITITQSTIPDLVNVGSSVACATDPAVTPQQTDENGFIRSFDLTQFLTAGNDLQITSIDFGVEAAVHPDTFQTVTVNLFVDPAPASPIVYTGLQLVSSYTVLVFDSQEVIVNAPLTTPVQVCGKSTLVVEVTTPDYTTLFPTENALFFIGSNPFGQTAPSFIRAPGCGAANPTDLASLSFPNMHICMSVNGNQVASTMCTAGPCYADCDTSGTLNIFDYICYGNEYASGTSYADCDGSGSLNIFDYICYGNEYAAGCP
;
A
#
# COMPACT_ATOMS: atom_id res chain seq x y z
N MET A 1 -36.96 -16.01 56.30
CA MET A 1 -37.08 -15.18 55.09
C MET A 1 -35.77 -15.25 54.32
N ASN A 2 -35.64 -16.20 53.37
CA ASN A 2 -34.46 -16.31 52.50
C ASN A 2 -34.57 -15.29 51.36
N LYS A 3 -33.80 -14.21 51.41
CA LYS A 3 -33.65 -13.30 50.26
C LYS A 3 -32.61 -13.90 49.30
N ARG A 4 -33.07 -14.44 48.18
CA ARG A 4 -32.22 -14.78 47.04
C ARG A 4 -31.75 -13.48 46.39
N ALA A 5 -30.45 -13.23 46.38
CA ALA A 5 -29.85 -12.15 45.61
C ALA A 5 -29.80 -12.59 44.14
N SER A 6 -30.52 -11.88 43.27
CA SER A 6 -30.48 -12.07 41.83
C SER A 6 -29.26 -11.34 41.29
N ILE A 7 -28.26 -12.07 40.80
CA ILE A 7 -27.12 -11.50 40.07
C ILE A 7 -27.65 -11.14 38.69
N VAL A 8 -27.98 -9.87 38.49
CA VAL A 8 -28.22 -9.31 37.17
C VAL A 8 -26.85 -9.15 36.53
N GLY A 9 -26.51 -10.04 35.59
CA GLY A 9 -25.32 -9.92 34.77
C GLY A 9 -25.40 -8.63 33.98
N LEU A 10 -24.58 -7.65 34.34
CA LEU A 10 -24.39 -6.44 33.58
C LEU A 10 -23.69 -6.84 32.28
N LEU A 11 -24.45 -6.99 31.20
CA LEU A 11 -23.90 -7.05 29.84
C LEU A 11 -23.22 -5.70 29.58
N LEU A 12 -21.90 -5.66 29.75
CA LEU A 12 -21.08 -4.59 29.23
C LEU A 12 -21.28 -4.55 27.70
N PRO A 13 -21.65 -3.40 27.11
CA PRO A 13 -21.67 -3.29 25.67
C PRO A 13 -20.25 -3.56 25.16
N ALA A 14 -20.13 -4.40 24.12
CA ALA A 14 -18.87 -4.60 23.41
C ALA A 14 -18.33 -3.22 23.05
N ALA A 15 -17.11 -2.91 23.50
CA ALA A 15 -16.45 -1.67 23.15
C ALA A 15 -16.37 -1.61 21.62
N ALA A 16 -17.01 -0.61 21.00
CA ALA A 16 -16.76 -0.32 19.61
C ALA A 16 -15.25 -0.08 19.46
N ALA A 17 -14.57 -0.90 18.65
CA ALA A 17 -13.16 -0.70 18.36
C ALA A 17 -12.99 0.71 17.80
N LEU A 18 -12.33 1.59 18.56
CA LEU A 18 -12.13 2.99 18.19
C LEU A 18 -11.08 3.04 17.06
N ALA A 19 -11.41 3.74 15.97
CA ALA A 19 -10.45 4.07 14.92
C ALA A 19 -9.23 4.81 15.52
N GLN A 20 -8.02 4.31 15.24
CA GLN A 20 -6.77 4.85 15.76
C GLN A 20 -6.04 5.61 14.64
N PRO A 21 -5.78 6.92 14.75
CA PRO A 21 -5.05 7.65 13.72
C PRO A 21 -3.66 7.05 13.46
N ILE A 22 -3.27 6.95 12.20
CA ILE A 22 -1.94 6.53 11.78
C ILE A 22 -1.48 7.26 10.53
N THR A 23 -0.18 7.54 10.48
CA THR A 23 0.54 7.94 9.27
C THR A 23 1.62 6.90 9.00
N ILE A 24 1.65 6.35 7.78
CA ILE A 24 2.68 5.40 7.34
C ILE A 24 3.53 6.05 6.25
N THR A 25 4.84 5.85 6.30
CA THR A 25 5.78 6.36 5.31
C THR A 25 6.95 5.39 5.17
N GLN A 26 7.58 5.38 3.99
CA GLN A 26 8.84 4.70 3.73
C GLN A 26 10.03 5.69 3.71
N SER A 27 9.79 6.99 3.92
CA SER A 27 10.83 8.02 3.89
C SER A 27 11.36 8.28 5.30
N THR A 28 12.67 8.35 5.48
CA THR A 28 13.25 8.70 6.79
C THR A 28 12.89 10.13 7.20
N ILE A 29 12.79 11.04 6.24
CA ILE A 29 12.30 12.42 6.44
C ILE A 29 11.19 12.69 5.43
N PRO A 30 9.91 12.44 5.75
CA PRO A 30 8.80 12.58 4.79
C PRO A 30 8.41 14.04 4.51
N ASP A 31 8.73 14.97 5.41
CA ASP A 31 8.20 16.34 5.38
C ASP A 31 9.20 17.38 4.84
N LEU A 32 10.29 16.93 4.24
CA LEU A 32 11.34 17.79 3.70
C LEU A 32 11.66 17.40 2.27
N VAL A 33 11.30 18.25 1.32
CA VAL A 33 11.72 18.12 -0.07
C VAL A 33 13.08 18.80 -0.25
N ASN A 34 13.97 18.21 -1.03
CA ASN A 34 15.28 18.77 -1.34
C ASN A 34 15.38 19.07 -2.85
N VAL A 35 15.58 20.33 -3.25
CA VAL A 35 15.80 20.69 -4.65
C VAL A 35 16.95 19.91 -5.29
N GLY A 36 16.73 19.48 -6.52
CA GLY A 36 17.71 18.74 -7.33
C GLY A 36 17.87 17.29 -6.92
N SER A 37 16.97 16.75 -6.09
CA SER A 37 17.01 15.34 -5.68
C SER A 37 16.12 14.44 -6.53
N SER A 38 15.23 15.03 -7.33
CA SER A 38 14.20 14.30 -8.09
C SER A 38 14.51 14.21 -9.58
N VAL A 39 14.19 13.07 -10.19
CA VAL A 39 14.18 12.87 -11.63
C VAL A 39 12.75 12.66 -12.12
N ALA A 40 12.46 13.16 -13.31
CA ALA A 40 11.25 12.87 -14.06
C ALA A 40 11.64 12.63 -15.52
N CYS A 41 10.80 11.90 -16.24
CA CYS A 41 10.85 11.89 -17.70
C CYS A 41 10.40 13.25 -18.22
N ALA A 42 11.32 13.97 -18.85
CA ALA A 42 11.12 15.35 -19.25
C ALA A 42 11.93 15.67 -20.52
N THR A 43 11.55 16.75 -21.18
CA THR A 43 12.36 17.36 -22.24
C THR A 43 13.75 17.72 -21.72
N ASP A 44 14.75 17.70 -22.60
CA ASP A 44 16.10 18.18 -22.26
C ASP A 44 16.03 19.59 -21.64
N PRO A 45 16.71 19.85 -20.49
CA PRO A 45 16.70 21.17 -19.84
C PRO A 45 17.13 22.34 -20.75
N ALA A 46 17.88 22.06 -21.82
CA ALA A 46 18.30 23.05 -22.82
C ALA A 46 17.21 23.37 -23.86
N VAL A 47 16.10 22.65 -23.89
CA VAL A 47 14.96 22.86 -24.81
C VAL A 47 13.93 23.79 -24.16
N THR A 48 13.25 24.59 -24.99
CA THR A 48 12.13 25.45 -24.59
C THR A 48 10.97 25.23 -25.56
N PRO A 49 9.73 25.01 -25.08
CA PRO A 49 9.34 24.95 -23.66
C PRO A 49 9.93 23.74 -22.92
N GLN A 50 10.04 23.86 -21.60
CA GLN A 50 10.38 22.74 -20.72
C GLN A 50 9.10 22.04 -20.29
N GLN A 51 9.04 20.73 -20.52
CA GLN A 51 7.84 19.92 -20.29
C GLN A 51 8.19 18.56 -19.69
N THR A 52 7.32 18.03 -18.83
CA THR A 52 7.40 16.64 -18.39
C THR A 52 6.52 15.75 -19.26
N ASP A 53 7.03 14.57 -19.59
CA ASP A 53 6.29 13.51 -20.25
C ASP A 53 5.32 12.84 -19.26
N GLU A 54 4.64 11.76 -19.66
CA GLU A 54 3.84 10.98 -18.71
C GLU A 54 4.76 10.38 -17.62
N ASN A 55 4.47 10.70 -16.37
CA ASN A 55 5.20 10.18 -15.21
C ASN A 55 4.23 9.61 -14.17
N GLY A 56 4.59 8.48 -13.58
CA GLY A 56 3.99 7.90 -12.39
C GLY A 56 5.08 7.69 -11.33
N PHE A 57 4.85 8.19 -10.12
CA PHE A 57 5.78 8.12 -8.99
C PHE A 57 5.17 7.25 -7.91
N ILE A 58 5.83 6.14 -7.58
CA ILE A 58 5.21 5.04 -6.85
C ILE A 58 5.95 4.71 -5.56
N ARG A 59 5.17 4.43 -4.50
CA ARG A 59 5.61 3.80 -3.25
C ARG A 59 4.74 2.58 -2.95
N SER A 60 5.35 1.57 -2.33
CA SER A 60 4.68 0.34 -1.89
C SER A 60 4.80 0.17 -0.38
N PHE A 61 3.70 -0.24 0.27
CA PHE A 61 3.57 -0.37 1.72
C PHE A 61 3.01 -1.75 2.04
N ASP A 62 3.86 -2.64 2.58
CA ASP A 62 3.41 -3.87 3.22
C ASP A 62 2.71 -3.50 4.54
N LEU A 63 1.38 -3.55 4.55
CA LEU A 63 0.58 -3.05 5.66
C LEU A 63 0.79 -3.88 6.95
N THR A 64 1.29 -5.12 6.84
CA THR A 64 1.62 -5.95 8.01
C THR A 64 2.76 -5.38 8.85
N GLN A 65 3.60 -4.53 8.25
CA GLN A 65 4.73 -3.87 8.94
C GLN A 65 4.32 -2.61 9.70
N PHE A 66 3.14 -2.04 9.37
CA PHE A 66 2.68 -0.77 9.93
C PHE A 66 1.46 -0.92 10.84
N LEU A 67 0.61 -1.91 10.58
CA LEU A 67 -0.65 -2.09 11.29
C LEU A 67 -0.53 -3.09 12.43
N THR A 68 -1.32 -2.87 13.48
CA THR A 68 -1.52 -3.92 14.48
C THR A 68 -2.31 -5.07 13.86
N ALA A 69 -1.92 -6.31 14.15
CA ALA A 69 -2.64 -7.50 13.69
C ALA A 69 -4.15 -7.40 13.99
N GLY A 70 -4.98 -7.85 13.04
CA GLY A 70 -6.44 -7.75 13.12
C GLY A 70 -7.03 -6.40 12.73
N ASN A 71 -6.23 -5.42 12.30
CA ASN A 71 -6.72 -4.13 11.80
C ASN A 71 -6.55 -3.96 10.28
N ASP A 72 -7.48 -3.24 9.67
CA ASP A 72 -7.38 -2.68 8.32
C ASP A 72 -6.91 -1.22 8.36
N LEU A 73 -6.43 -0.73 7.22
CA LEU A 73 -6.13 0.70 7.04
C LEU A 73 -7.31 1.39 6.38
N GLN A 74 -7.90 2.37 7.05
CA GLN A 74 -8.84 3.33 6.47
C GLN A 74 -8.11 4.60 6.08
N ILE A 75 -7.80 4.76 4.81
CA ILE A 75 -7.02 5.87 4.23
C ILE A 75 -7.90 7.11 4.10
N THR A 76 -7.40 8.26 4.54
CA THR A 76 -8.09 9.56 4.48
C THR A 76 -7.38 10.60 3.62
N SER A 77 -6.05 10.56 3.52
CA SER A 77 -5.29 11.43 2.60
C SER A 77 -3.94 10.83 2.26
N ILE A 78 -3.38 11.27 1.13
CA ILE A 78 -2.00 11.02 0.74
C ILE A 78 -1.25 12.34 0.82
N ASP A 79 -0.15 12.40 1.57
CA ASP A 79 0.79 13.50 1.48
C ASP A 79 1.89 13.11 0.52
N PHE A 80 2.25 14.01 -0.40
CA PHE A 80 3.40 13.82 -1.27
C PHE A 80 4.16 15.13 -1.46
N GLY A 81 5.48 15.02 -1.62
CA GLY A 81 6.32 16.15 -1.94
C GLY A 81 6.13 16.63 -3.38
N VAL A 82 6.35 17.92 -3.60
CA VAL A 82 6.50 18.54 -4.91
C VAL A 82 7.83 19.28 -4.89
N GLU A 83 8.77 18.87 -5.74
CA GLU A 83 10.04 19.59 -5.92
C GLU A 83 9.82 20.84 -6.76
N ALA A 84 9.12 20.67 -7.89
CA ALA A 84 8.75 21.78 -8.76
C ALA A 84 7.44 21.47 -9.50
N ALA A 85 6.50 22.41 -9.43
CA ALA A 85 5.31 22.45 -10.25
C ALA A 85 5.27 23.79 -10.98
N VAL A 86 5.13 23.75 -12.31
CA VAL A 86 4.99 24.92 -13.18
C VAL A 86 3.96 24.57 -14.24
N HIS A 87 2.93 25.39 -14.38
CA HIS A 87 1.89 25.18 -15.38
C HIS A 87 1.37 26.51 -15.93
N PRO A 88 0.94 26.60 -17.21
CA PRO A 88 0.45 27.86 -17.79
C PRO A 88 -0.75 28.46 -17.03
N ASP A 89 -1.60 27.58 -16.48
CA ASP A 89 -2.76 27.96 -15.68
C ASP A 89 -2.42 28.25 -14.19
N THR A 90 -1.16 28.22 -13.79
CA THR A 90 -0.66 28.34 -12.39
C THR A 90 -1.04 27.19 -11.45
N PHE A 91 -1.69 26.16 -11.99
CA PHE A 91 -1.96 24.90 -11.33
C PHE A 91 -2.12 23.79 -12.36
N GLN A 92 -1.87 22.55 -11.94
CA GLN A 92 -2.09 21.36 -12.73
C GLN A 92 -2.89 20.32 -11.95
N THR A 93 -3.57 19.44 -12.69
CA THR A 93 -4.28 18.30 -12.11
C THR A 93 -3.33 17.11 -12.02
N VAL A 94 -3.15 16.58 -10.81
CA VAL A 94 -2.36 15.38 -10.52
C VAL A 94 -3.31 14.28 -10.09
N THR A 95 -3.11 13.07 -10.61
CA THR A 95 -3.92 11.90 -10.24
C THR A 95 -3.20 11.09 -9.18
N VAL A 96 -3.92 10.70 -8.13
CA VAL A 96 -3.47 9.76 -7.11
C VAL A 96 -4.24 8.46 -7.29
N ASN A 97 -3.51 7.38 -7.60
CA ASN A 97 -4.04 6.03 -7.70
C ASN A 97 -3.62 5.22 -6.48
N LEU A 98 -4.59 4.52 -5.89
CA LEU A 98 -4.37 3.55 -4.82
C LEU A 98 -4.68 2.17 -5.35
N PHE A 99 -3.68 1.29 -5.33
CA PHE A 99 -3.81 -0.10 -5.69
C PHE A 99 -3.56 -1.01 -4.49
N VAL A 100 -4.11 -2.21 -4.55
CA VAL A 100 -3.72 -3.33 -3.70
C VAL A 100 -3.00 -4.35 -4.54
N ASP A 101 -1.85 -4.81 -4.06
CA ASP A 101 -1.16 -5.98 -4.58
C ASP A 101 -1.51 -7.19 -3.70
N PRO A 102 -2.33 -8.13 -4.20
CA PRO A 102 -2.72 -9.33 -3.46
C PRO A 102 -1.62 -10.40 -3.43
N ALA A 103 -0.59 -10.29 -4.27
CA ALA A 103 0.50 -11.25 -4.39
C ALA A 103 1.82 -10.50 -4.67
N PRO A 104 2.35 -9.78 -3.66
CA PRO A 104 3.48 -8.88 -3.84
C PRO A 104 4.66 -9.61 -4.47
N ALA A 105 4.94 -9.27 -5.73
CA ALA A 105 6.06 -9.79 -6.51
C ALA A 105 7.14 -8.72 -6.68
N SER A 106 8.37 -9.17 -6.90
CA SER A 106 9.47 -8.30 -7.34
C SER A 106 9.86 -8.69 -8.77
N PRO A 107 9.79 -7.77 -9.76
CA PRO A 107 9.39 -6.36 -9.67
C PRO A 107 7.86 -6.17 -9.57
N ILE A 108 7.43 -4.98 -9.13
CA ILE A 108 6.01 -4.58 -9.16
C ILE A 108 5.57 -4.48 -10.63
N VAL A 109 4.46 -5.14 -11.00
CA VAL A 109 3.89 -5.07 -12.35
C VAL A 109 2.40 -4.76 -12.27
N TYR A 110 1.92 -3.75 -13.01
CA TYR A 110 0.51 -3.30 -12.95
C TYR A 110 -0.51 -4.39 -13.24
N THR A 111 -0.18 -5.40 -14.07
CA THR A 111 -1.09 -6.49 -14.39
C THR A 111 -1.50 -7.31 -13.16
N GLY A 112 -0.71 -7.27 -12.08
CA GLY A 112 -1.04 -7.89 -10.80
C GLY A 112 -1.73 -6.96 -9.79
N LEU A 113 -1.82 -5.66 -10.09
CA LEU A 113 -2.36 -4.66 -9.16
C LEU A 113 -3.87 -4.48 -9.34
N GLN A 114 -4.60 -4.46 -8.22
CA GLN A 114 -6.02 -4.13 -8.20
C GLN A 114 -6.20 -2.65 -7.84
N LEU A 115 -6.77 -1.85 -8.75
CA LEU A 115 -7.12 -0.45 -8.46
C LEU A 115 -8.27 -0.39 -7.45
N VAL A 116 -8.06 0.31 -6.34
CA VAL A 116 -9.04 0.49 -5.25
C VAL A 116 -9.60 1.90 -5.24
N SER A 117 -8.79 2.90 -5.61
CA SER A 117 -9.22 4.29 -5.75
C SER A 117 -8.37 5.03 -6.77
N SER A 118 -8.98 5.99 -7.47
CA SER A 118 -8.32 6.91 -8.38
C SER A 118 -9.02 8.26 -8.25
N TYR A 119 -8.29 9.29 -7.85
CA TYR A 119 -8.84 10.64 -7.66
C TYR A 119 -7.81 11.70 -8.03
N THR A 120 -8.26 12.93 -8.21
CA THR A 120 -7.41 14.05 -8.61
C THR A 120 -7.25 15.07 -7.50
N VAL A 121 -6.09 15.72 -7.48
CA VAL A 121 -5.75 16.85 -6.62
C VAL A 121 -5.20 17.98 -7.49
N LEU A 122 -5.53 19.22 -7.13
CA LEU A 122 -4.93 20.39 -7.77
C LEU A 122 -3.60 20.69 -7.09
N VAL A 123 -2.53 20.73 -7.88
CA VAL A 123 -1.21 21.18 -7.44
C VAL A 123 -0.96 22.53 -8.07
N PHE A 124 -0.76 23.54 -7.23
CA PHE A 124 -0.42 24.90 -7.66
C PHE A 124 1.07 25.01 -7.96
N ASP A 125 1.43 25.99 -8.80
CA ASP A 125 2.82 26.34 -9.05
C ASP A 125 3.54 26.58 -7.73
N SER A 126 4.56 25.76 -7.47
CA SER A 126 5.22 25.70 -6.17
C SER A 126 6.58 25.02 -6.29
N GLN A 127 7.40 25.21 -5.24
CA GLN A 127 8.70 24.56 -5.09
C GLN A 127 8.88 24.11 -3.65
N GLU A 128 9.43 22.91 -3.47
CA GLU A 128 9.77 22.32 -2.17
C GLU A 128 8.61 22.29 -1.15
N VAL A 129 7.42 21.88 -1.59
CA VAL A 129 6.25 21.79 -0.71
C VAL A 129 5.78 20.37 -0.50
N ILE A 130 5.11 20.12 0.63
CA ILE A 130 4.29 18.92 0.82
C ILE A 130 2.85 19.28 0.46
N VAL A 131 2.27 18.53 -0.47
CA VAL A 131 0.86 18.62 -0.83
C VAL A 131 0.08 17.55 -0.09
N ASN A 132 -0.98 17.96 0.61
CA ASN A 132 -1.98 17.05 1.14
C ASN A 132 -3.07 16.80 0.08
N ALA A 133 -3.25 15.55 -0.31
CA ALA A 133 -4.28 15.11 -1.25
C ALA A 133 -5.38 14.32 -0.51
N PRO A 134 -6.40 14.98 0.03
CA PRO A 134 -7.45 14.33 0.79
C PRO A 134 -8.37 13.50 -0.12
N LEU A 135 -8.81 12.35 0.39
CA LEU A 135 -9.88 11.58 -0.24
C LEU A 135 -11.23 12.18 0.16
N THR A 136 -12.16 12.28 -0.80
CA THR A 136 -13.53 12.73 -0.52
C THR A 136 -14.33 11.71 0.28
N THR A 137 -14.01 10.42 0.11
CA THR A 137 -14.54 9.30 0.89
C THR A 137 -13.37 8.43 1.32
N PRO A 138 -13.21 8.13 2.63
CA PRO A 138 -12.15 7.26 3.09
C PRO A 138 -12.18 5.89 2.40
N VAL A 139 -11.00 5.36 2.09
CA VAL A 139 -10.84 4.06 1.41
C VAL A 139 -10.29 3.06 2.42
N GLN A 140 -11.01 1.97 2.64
CA GLN A 140 -10.53 0.90 3.51
C GLN A 140 -9.78 -0.14 2.69
N VAL A 141 -8.61 -0.54 3.17
CA VAL A 141 -7.73 -1.54 2.56
C VAL A 141 -7.42 -2.63 3.58
N CYS A 142 -7.43 -3.86 3.11
CA CYS A 142 -7.04 -5.04 3.88
C CYS A 142 -5.67 -4.85 4.55
N GLY A 143 -5.61 -4.96 5.88
CA GLY A 143 -4.35 -4.75 6.60
C GLY A 143 -3.27 -5.80 6.38
N LYS A 144 -3.58 -6.88 5.67
CA LYS A 144 -2.64 -7.96 5.28
C LYS A 144 -2.15 -7.82 3.84
N SER A 145 -2.59 -6.78 3.15
CA SER A 145 -2.24 -6.56 1.75
C SER A 145 -1.07 -5.59 1.62
N THR A 146 -0.50 -5.53 0.42
CA THR A 146 0.45 -4.47 0.06
C THR A 146 -0.31 -3.34 -0.63
N LEU A 147 -0.28 -2.15 -0.04
CA LEU A 147 -0.83 -0.92 -0.64
C LEU A 147 0.22 -0.32 -1.57
N VAL A 148 -0.15 -0.06 -2.82
CA VAL A 148 0.69 0.66 -3.79
C VAL A 148 0.04 2.01 -4.08
N VAL A 149 0.80 3.08 -3.87
CA VAL A 149 0.36 4.46 -4.11
C VAL A 149 1.13 5.01 -5.29
N GLU A 150 0.43 5.50 -6.31
CA GLU A 150 1.00 6.19 -7.45
C GLU A 150 0.49 7.63 -7.52
N VAL A 151 1.41 8.57 -7.67
CA VAL A 151 1.12 9.97 -8.04
C VAL A 151 1.51 10.13 -9.51
N THR A 152 0.57 10.44 -10.38
CA THR A 152 0.80 10.48 -11.83
C THR A 152 0.32 11.77 -12.48
N THR A 153 1.10 12.22 -13.46
CA THR A 153 0.79 13.36 -14.35
C THR A 153 0.70 12.88 -15.79
N PRO A 154 -0.17 13.50 -16.61
CA PRO A 154 -0.24 13.19 -18.03
C PRO A 154 1.03 13.67 -18.75
N ASP A 155 1.16 13.26 -20.01
CA ASP A 155 2.18 13.78 -20.91
C ASP A 155 1.90 15.25 -21.27
N TYR A 156 2.69 16.17 -20.71
CA TYR A 156 2.57 17.58 -21.02
C TYR A 156 3.27 17.98 -22.32
N THR A 157 4.13 17.13 -22.89
CA THR A 157 4.76 17.39 -24.20
C THR A 157 3.70 17.48 -25.30
N THR A 158 2.66 16.65 -25.20
CA THR A 158 1.53 16.64 -26.13
C THR A 158 0.41 17.62 -25.75
N LEU A 159 0.17 17.83 -24.45
CA LEU A 159 -0.90 18.72 -23.99
C LEU A 159 -0.54 20.22 -24.07
N PHE A 160 0.74 20.57 -23.88
CA PHE A 160 1.20 21.97 -23.80
C PHE A 160 2.40 22.26 -24.73
N PRO A 161 2.35 21.89 -26.03
CA PRO A 161 3.53 21.83 -26.91
C PRO A 161 4.29 23.15 -27.12
N THR A 162 3.73 24.28 -26.68
CA THR A 162 4.31 25.62 -26.84
C THR A 162 4.52 26.36 -25.52
N GLU A 163 4.25 25.72 -24.37
CA GLU A 163 4.25 26.36 -23.06
C GLU A 163 4.97 25.48 -22.02
N ASN A 164 5.54 26.09 -20.98
CA ASN A 164 6.17 25.33 -19.91
C ASN A 164 5.10 24.63 -19.07
N ALA A 165 5.26 23.32 -18.89
CA ALA A 165 4.36 22.50 -18.07
C ALA A 165 5.15 21.34 -17.45
N LEU A 166 5.51 21.49 -16.18
CA LEU A 166 6.46 20.63 -15.47
C LEU A 166 5.86 20.12 -14.17
N PHE A 167 6.12 18.86 -13.86
CA PHE A 167 5.91 18.28 -12.55
C PHE A 167 7.08 17.39 -12.14
N PHE A 168 7.78 17.79 -11.08
CA PHE A 168 8.75 16.96 -10.39
C PHE A 168 8.20 16.61 -9.01
N ILE A 169 8.01 15.32 -8.76
CA ILE A 169 7.69 14.83 -7.42
C ILE A 169 8.79 15.26 -6.46
N GLY A 170 8.44 15.58 -5.23
CA GLY A 170 9.39 15.94 -4.19
C GLY A 170 10.05 14.70 -3.60
N SER A 171 11.37 14.74 -3.47
CA SER A 171 12.17 13.69 -2.84
C SER A 171 13.27 14.27 -1.97
N ASN A 172 14.03 13.40 -1.29
CA ASN A 172 15.27 13.77 -0.62
C ASN A 172 16.24 12.56 -0.52
N PRO A 173 17.52 12.80 -0.18
CA PRO A 173 18.53 11.73 -0.11
C PRO A 173 18.75 11.17 1.32
N PHE A 174 17.82 11.39 2.26
CA PHE A 174 18.05 11.12 3.69
C PHE A 174 17.76 9.68 4.14
N GLY A 175 17.54 8.77 3.19
CA GLY A 175 17.21 7.37 3.43
C GLY A 175 15.73 7.02 3.24
N GLN A 176 15.50 5.72 3.01
CA GLN A 176 14.18 5.11 2.90
C GLN A 176 14.21 3.67 3.42
N THR A 177 13.07 3.18 3.90
CA THR A 177 12.91 1.81 4.39
C THR A 177 12.47 0.82 3.31
N ALA A 178 12.00 1.31 2.15
CA ALA A 178 11.74 0.55 0.94
C ALA A 178 11.94 1.44 -0.30
N PRO A 179 12.08 0.85 -1.50
CA PRO A 179 12.39 1.61 -2.71
C PRO A 179 11.34 2.68 -3.10
N SER A 180 11.79 3.62 -3.92
CA SER A 180 10.93 4.51 -4.70
C SER A 180 10.97 4.06 -6.14
N PHE A 181 9.82 4.06 -6.80
CA PHE A 181 9.71 3.60 -8.18
C PHE A 181 9.20 4.71 -9.08
N ILE A 182 9.58 4.64 -10.36
CA ILE A 182 9.06 5.49 -11.42
C ILE A 182 8.47 4.63 -12.54
N ARG A 183 7.36 5.08 -13.11
CA ARG A 183 6.81 4.65 -14.38
C ARG A 183 6.85 5.84 -15.33
N ALA A 184 7.56 5.69 -16.43
CA ALA A 184 7.65 6.70 -17.49
C ALA A 184 7.88 6.02 -18.84
N PRO A 185 6.80 5.65 -19.57
CA PRO A 185 6.92 4.95 -20.84
C PRO A 185 7.75 5.73 -21.87
N GLY A 186 7.64 7.06 -21.92
CA GLY A 186 8.43 7.93 -22.80
C GLY A 186 9.94 7.85 -22.58
N CYS A 187 10.37 7.44 -21.38
CA CYS A 187 11.78 7.26 -21.02
C CYS A 187 12.18 5.78 -20.85
N GLY A 188 11.37 4.85 -21.36
CA GLY A 188 11.68 3.41 -21.34
C GLY A 188 11.33 2.67 -20.05
N ALA A 189 10.75 3.33 -19.05
CA ALA A 189 10.27 2.73 -17.81
C ALA A 189 8.76 2.43 -17.88
N ALA A 190 8.36 1.47 -18.73
CA ALA A 190 6.95 1.17 -18.98
C ALA A 190 6.20 0.56 -17.77
N ASN A 191 6.93 0.01 -16.80
CA ASN A 191 6.41 -0.52 -15.53
C ASN A 191 7.13 0.16 -14.36
N PRO A 192 6.60 0.06 -13.11
CA PRO A 192 7.26 0.63 -11.94
C PRO A 192 8.68 0.07 -11.83
N THR A 193 9.66 0.96 -11.99
CA THR A 193 11.08 0.61 -12.01
C THR A 193 11.75 1.30 -10.84
N ASP A 194 12.55 0.56 -10.07
CA ASP A 194 13.27 1.10 -8.91
C ASP A 194 14.23 2.21 -9.40
N LEU A 195 14.10 3.41 -8.82
CA LEU A 195 14.95 4.56 -9.14
C LEU A 195 16.44 4.27 -8.91
N ALA A 196 16.78 3.44 -7.91
CA ALA A 196 18.16 3.04 -7.67
C ALA A 196 18.73 2.23 -8.84
N SER A 197 17.90 1.38 -9.47
CA SER A 197 18.29 0.60 -10.66
C SER A 197 18.52 1.48 -11.90
N LEU A 198 17.93 2.68 -11.90
CA LEU A 198 18.10 3.70 -12.94
C LEU A 198 19.25 4.68 -12.65
N SER A 199 20.13 4.38 -11.69
CA SER A 199 21.23 5.25 -11.24
C SER A 199 20.80 6.51 -10.47
N PHE A 200 19.60 6.50 -9.87
CA PHE A 200 19.11 7.53 -8.94
C PHE A 200 18.93 6.96 -7.52
N PRO A 201 19.97 6.38 -6.90
CA PRO A 201 19.84 5.69 -5.62
C PRO A 201 19.49 6.61 -4.44
N ASN A 202 19.69 7.92 -4.59
CA ASN A 202 19.44 8.92 -3.55
C ASN A 202 18.15 9.72 -3.78
N MET A 203 17.30 9.30 -4.72
CA MET A 203 15.98 9.89 -4.93
C MET A 203 14.95 9.11 -4.10
N HIS A 204 14.67 9.56 -2.87
CA HIS A 204 13.65 8.94 -2.02
C HIS A 204 12.40 9.82 -1.99
N ILE A 205 11.35 9.39 -2.68
CA ILE A 205 10.10 10.15 -2.83
C ILE A 205 9.47 10.40 -1.46
N CYS A 206 9.26 11.67 -1.11
CA CYS A 206 8.55 12.10 0.08
C CYS A 206 7.06 11.75 -0.08
N MET A 207 6.59 10.72 0.61
CA MET A 207 5.20 10.29 0.55
C MET A 207 4.76 9.65 1.86
N SER A 208 3.58 10.03 2.33
CA SER A 208 2.95 9.48 3.52
C SER A 208 1.49 9.16 3.25
N VAL A 209 1.02 8.05 3.80
CA VAL A 209 -0.40 7.67 3.76
C VAL A 209 -0.99 7.95 5.15
N ASN A 210 -1.99 8.81 5.21
CA ASN A 210 -2.67 9.16 6.44
C ASN A 210 -4.02 8.46 6.49
N GLY A 211 -4.40 8.03 7.69
CA GLY A 211 -5.66 7.35 7.90
C GLY A 211 -5.88 6.94 9.34
N ASN A 212 -6.68 5.90 9.50
CA ASN A 212 -6.93 5.26 10.77
C ASN A 212 -6.73 3.74 10.65
N GLN A 213 -6.17 3.12 11.68
CA GLN A 213 -6.33 1.69 11.90
C GLN A 213 -7.74 1.44 12.43
N VAL A 214 -8.46 0.53 11.80
CA VAL A 214 -9.80 0.11 12.20
C VAL A 214 -9.83 -1.41 12.31
N ALA A 215 -10.69 -1.97 13.17
CA ALA A 215 -10.83 -3.42 13.24
C ALA A 215 -11.14 -4.00 11.85
N SER A 216 -10.47 -5.10 11.49
CA SER A 216 -10.53 -5.64 10.14
C SER A 216 -11.94 -6.07 9.76
N THR A 217 -12.40 -5.59 8.60
CA THR A 217 -13.67 -6.00 7.98
C THR A 217 -13.52 -6.27 6.48
N MET A 218 -12.44 -5.80 5.84
CA MET A 218 -12.14 -6.00 4.42
C MET A 218 -11.42 -7.32 4.20
N CYS A 219 -10.49 -7.62 5.10
CA CYS A 219 -9.91 -8.94 5.24
C CYS A 219 -10.46 -9.55 6.52
N THR A 220 -11.73 -10.00 6.47
CA THR A 220 -12.08 -11.12 7.34
C THR A 220 -10.94 -12.11 7.16
N ALA A 221 -10.33 -12.59 8.23
CA ALA A 221 -9.51 -13.78 8.13
C ALA A 221 -10.34 -14.74 7.27
N GLY A 222 -9.92 -15.00 6.02
CA GLY A 222 -10.37 -16.21 5.36
C GLY A 222 -10.12 -17.32 6.38
N PRO A 223 -11.02 -18.33 6.48
CA PRO A 223 -10.91 -19.36 7.50
C PRO A 223 -9.44 -19.73 7.60
N CYS A 224 -8.85 -19.43 8.76
CA CYS A 224 -7.41 -19.51 8.89
C CYS A 224 -7.04 -20.93 8.50
N TYR A 225 -6.18 -21.08 7.50
CA TYR A 225 -5.94 -22.41 6.97
C TYR A 225 -5.45 -23.33 8.09
N ALA A 226 -4.69 -22.80 9.04
CA ALA A 226 -4.29 -23.50 10.25
C ALA A 226 -5.41 -23.74 11.29
N ASP A 227 -6.50 -22.97 11.32
CA ASP A 227 -7.68 -23.17 12.19
C ASP A 227 -8.65 -24.20 11.57
N CYS A 228 -8.17 -25.44 11.46
CA CYS A 228 -8.86 -26.53 10.78
C CYS A 228 -10.24 -26.79 11.38
N ASP A 229 -10.37 -26.71 12.71
CA ASP A 229 -11.62 -27.00 13.40
C ASP A 229 -12.55 -25.78 13.48
N THR A 230 -12.13 -24.64 12.93
CA THR A 230 -12.87 -23.37 12.87
C THR A 230 -13.24 -22.83 14.25
N SER A 231 -12.47 -23.18 15.29
CA SER A 231 -12.69 -22.73 16.66
C SER A 231 -12.31 -21.27 16.88
N GLY A 232 -11.55 -20.67 15.95
CA GLY A 232 -11.04 -19.31 16.05
C GLY A 232 -9.80 -19.18 16.94
N THR A 233 -9.21 -20.30 17.37
CA THR A 233 -8.01 -20.31 18.22
C THR A 233 -7.06 -21.44 17.84
N LEU A 234 -5.83 -21.10 17.43
CA LEU A 234 -4.81 -22.11 17.17
C LEU A 234 -4.37 -22.85 18.43
N ASN A 235 -4.66 -24.13 18.45
CA ASN A 235 -4.26 -25.04 19.51
C ASN A 235 -4.07 -26.47 18.98
N ILE A 236 -3.87 -27.43 19.88
CA ILE A 236 -3.62 -28.83 19.51
C ILE A 236 -4.80 -29.48 18.76
N PHE A 237 -6.03 -28.98 18.93
CA PHE A 237 -7.22 -29.50 18.25
C PHE A 237 -7.19 -29.26 16.75
N ASP A 238 -6.50 -28.22 16.28
CA ASP A 238 -6.28 -27.97 14.85
C ASP A 238 -5.37 -29.01 14.21
N TYR A 239 -4.27 -29.37 14.89
CA TYR A 239 -3.38 -30.46 14.45
C TYR A 239 -4.11 -31.81 14.42
N ILE A 240 -5.03 -32.04 15.35
CA ILE A 240 -5.86 -33.25 15.37
C ILE A 240 -6.84 -33.23 14.19
N CYS A 241 -7.49 -32.09 13.92
CA CYS A 241 -8.37 -31.90 12.77
C CYS A 241 -7.63 -32.12 11.45
N TYR A 242 -6.48 -31.47 11.25
CA TYR A 242 -5.66 -31.61 10.05
C TYR A 242 -5.20 -33.06 9.85
N GLY A 243 -4.80 -33.75 10.92
CA GLY A 243 -4.45 -35.17 10.86
C GLY A 243 -5.61 -36.08 10.43
N ASN A 244 -6.85 -35.76 10.82
CA ASN A 244 -8.03 -36.49 10.37
C ASN A 244 -8.35 -36.23 8.89
N GLU A 245 -8.22 -34.98 8.43
CA GLU A 245 -8.39 -34.60 7.03
C GLU A 245 -7.35 -35.28 6.12
N TYR A 246 -6.08 -35.28 6.55
CA TYR A 246 -4.98 -35.97 5.86
C TYR A 246 -5.23 -37.48 5.77
N ALA A 247 -5.64 -38.11 6.87
CA ALA A 247 -5.97 -39.54 6.89
C ALA A 247 -7.21 -39.88 6.02
N SER A 248 -8.11 -38.93 5.84
CA SER A 248 -9.33 -39.06 5.05
C SER A 248 -9.12 -38.76 3.56
N GLY A 249 -7.93 -38.29 3.16
CA GLY A 249 -7.60 -38.04 1.77
C GLY A 249 -8.27 -36.79 1.20
N THR A 250 -8.62 -35.81 2.03
CA THR A 250 -9.36 -34.63 1.56
C THR A 250 -8.43 -33.64 0.87
N SER A 251 -9.00 -32.84 -0.05
CA SER A 251 -8.25 -31.78 -0.73
C SER A 251 -7.86 -30.63 0.19
N TYR A 252 -8.43 -30.55 1.39
CA TYR A 252 -8.01 -29.56 2.39
C TYR A 252 -6.59 -29.86 2.91
N ALA A 253 -6.22 -31.15 3.00
CA ALA A 253 -4.91 -31.55 3.51
C ALA A 253 -3.76 -31.34 2.51
N ASP A 254 -4.05 -31.03 1.24
CA ASP A 254 -3.07 -30.73 0.17
C ASP A 254 -2.60 -29.28 0.28
N CYS A 255 -1.87 -28.98 1.36
CA CYS A 255 -1.46 -27.62 1.73
C CYS A 255 -0.56 -26.99 0.66
N ASP A 256 0.33 -27.78 0.05
CA ASP A 256 1.27 -27.29 -0.96
C ASP A 256 0.68 -27.28 -2.38
N GLY A 257 -0.57 -27.75 -2.55
CA GLY A 257 -1.30 -27.77 -3.82
C GLY A 257 -0.68 -28.72 -4.85
N SER A 258 0.11 -29.70 -4.43
CA SER A 258 0.79 -30.65 -5.31
C SER A 258 -0.17 -31.70 -5.90
N GLY A 259 -1.39 -31.83 -5.38
CA GLY A 259 -2.36 -32.85 -5.77
C GLY A 259 -2.02 -34.23 -5.23
N SER A 260 -1.12 -34.34 -4.24
CA SER A 260 -0.69 -35.61 -3.65
C SER A 260 -0.34 -35.46 -2.17
N LEU A 261 -1.14 -36.06 -1.28
CA LEU A 261 -0.91 -36.00 0.16
C LEU A 261 0.35 -36.76 0.59
N ASN A 262 1.33 -36.02 1.09
CA ASN A 262 2.61 -36.51 1.55
C ASN A 262 3.19 -35.66 2.72
N ILE A 263 4.42 -35.95 3.16
CA ILE A 263 5.02 -35.26 4.31
C ILE A 263 5.22 -33.74 4.08
N PHE A 264 5.34 -33.28 2.84
CA PHE A 264 5.47 -31.87 2.51
C PHE A 264 4.22 -31.07 2.88
N ASP A 265 3.04 -31.69 2.86
CA ASP A 265 1.80 -31.06 3.32
C ASP A 265 1.82 -30.80 4.83
N TYR A 266 2.34 -31.75 5.62
CA TYR A 266 2.51 -31.56 7.07
C TYR A 266 3.51 -30.46 7.39
N ILE A 267 4.57 -30.32 6.59
CA ILE A 267 5.54 -29.23 6.75
C ILE A 267 4.89 -27.89 6.39
N CYS A 268 4.13 -27.84 5.29
CA CYS A 268 3.37 -26.68 4.87
C CYS A 268 2.36 -26.24 5.94
N TYR A 269 1.52 -27.16 6.44
CA TYR A 269 0.56 -26.87 7.49
C TYR A 269 1.24 -26.43 8.80
N GLY A 270 2.38 -27.04 9.15
CA GLY A 270 3.16 -26.63 10.30
C GLY A 270 3.70 -25.20 10.19
N ASN A 271 4.08 -24.77 8.98
CA ASN A 271 4.50 -23.40 8.71
C ASN A 271 3.32 -22.42 8.81
N GLU A 272 2.15 -22.77 8.28
CA GLU A 272 0.93 -21.97 8.40
C GLU A 272 0.49 -21.83 9.87
N TYR A 273 0.53 -22.92 10.64
CA TYR A 273 0.23 -22.91 12.08
C TYR A 273 1.24 -22.05 12.86
N ALA A 274 2.53 -22.11 12.52
CA ALA A 274 3.57 -21.31 13.15
C ALA A 274 3.50 -19.82 12.77
N ALA A 275 3.07 -19.52 11.54
CA ALA A 275 2.78 -18.16 11.08
C ALA A 275 1.59 -17.56 11.84
N GLY A 276 0.71 -18.41 12.36
CA GLY A 276 -0.43 -18.02 13.17
C GLY A 276 -1.65 -17.65 12.34
N CYS A 277 -2.80 -17.61 12.99
CA CYS A 277 -4.00 -17.05 12.37
C CYS A 277 -4.01 -15.53 12.54
N PRO A 278 -4.44 -14.78 11.51
CA PRO A 278 -4.54 -13.34 11.64
C PRO A 278 -5.81 -12.88 12.37
#